data_AF-A0AA88Y943-F1
#
_entry.id   AF-A0AA88Y943-F1
#
_cell.length_a   1.000
_cell.length_b   1.000
_cell.length_c   1.000
_cell.angle_alpha   90.00
_cell.angle_beta   90.00
_cell.angle_gamma   90.00
#
_symmetry.space_group_name_H-M   'P 1'
#
loop_
_entity.id
_entity.type
_entity.pdbx_description
1 polymer ?
#
loop_
_entity_poly.entity_id
_entity_poly.type
_entity_poly.pdbx_seq_one_letter_code
_entity_poly.pdbx_strand_id
1 'polypeptide(L)'
;MVLKVVLFVILLFVSCDVVEGDCEEIMVPMCRGLVGYTHTKLPNKFNHTTQTEVYSALEKFWPVMDSPCSGNFRLLACGTYLPKCTTNRRGVDITMEPCKVTCMRAKGNCKQTITDLSINPKWPDEFKCRNYVIRSRRRPRQPRQTPRRRRRRQPCIPPLRRREERSRTTFTRAYCDTNAFSMCQNITFLSATLPNHFNQTNRALLEQEMLQYEPIFDCHPNFRFLLCGVFMPFCMNENSLAEMSVLPCNETCLEVRNQCRSAHEATFGGIPWPGKLQCHRLPSGSNRQRCATPTDPVFLNI
;
A
#
# COMPACT_ATOMS: atom_id res chain seq x y z
N MET A 1 -7.28 24.27 56.11
CA MET A 1 -8.16 23.59 55.12
C MET A 1 -7.75 23.85 53.67
N VAL A 2 -7.34 25.07 53.31
CA VAL A 2 -7.00 25.44 51.91
C VAL A 2 -5.85 24.63 51.30
N LEU A 3 -4.82 24.27 52.08
CA LEU A 3 -3.66 23.51 51.58
C LEU A 3 -3.98 22.04 51.20
N LYS A 4 -4.97 21.42 51.85
CA LYS A 4 -5.43 20.05 51.51
C LYS A 4 -6.26 20.03 50.22
N VAL A 5 -6.96 21.12 49.93
CA VAL A 5 -7.75 21.26 48.69
C VAL A 5 -6.83 21.44 47.48
N VAL A 6 -5.75 22.21 47.62
CA VAL A 6 -4.76 22.40 46.54
C VAL A 6 -4.04 21.08 46.21
N LEU A 7 -3.69 20.26 47.21
CA LEU A 7 -3.07 18.95 46.98
C LEU A 7 -4.00 17.97 46.23
N PHE A 8 -5.31 18.06 46.49
CA PHE A 8 -6.32 17.20 45.84
C PHE A 8 -6.63 17.67 44.41
N VAL A 9 -6.57 18.98 44.14
CA VAL A 9 -6.72 19.54 42.79
C VAL A 9 -5.49 19.26 41.92
N ILE A 10 -4.29 19.19 42.51
CA ILE A 10 -3.08 18.78 41.79
C ILE A 10 -3.09 17.27 41.47
N LEU A 11 -3.80 16.44 42.24
CA LEU A 11 -4.00 15.01 41.92
C LEU A 11 -5.02 14.74 40.80
N LEU A 12 -5.73 15.77 40.31
CA LEU A 12 -6.36 15.75 38.99
C LEU A 12 -5.33 16.06 37.90
N PHE A 13 -4.12 15.49 38.01
CA PHE A 13 -3.32 15.21 36.84
C PHE A 13 -4.22 14.41 35.93
N VAL A 14 -4.70 15.06 34.87
CA VAL A 14 -5.22 14.41 33.68
C VAL A 14 -4.13 13.43 33.26
N SER A 15 -4.25 12.18 33.72
CA SER A 15 -3.55 11.08 33.10
C SER A 15 -4.07 11.08 31.68
N CYS A 16 -3.26 11.57 30.74
CA CYS A 16 -3.33 11.11 29.36
C CYS A 16 -2.99 9.62 29.41
N ASP A 17 -3.93 8.79 29.85
CA ASP A 17 -3.92 7.38 29.57
C ASP A 17 -4.05 7.31 28.04
N VAL A 18 -2.91 7.16 27.37
CA VAL A 18 -2.88 6.72 25.98
C VAL A 18 -3.60 5.38 26.01
N VAL A 19 -4.87 5.37 25.59
CA VAL A 19 -5.62 4.13 25.43
C VAL A 19 -4.84 3.30 24.41
N GLU A 20 -4.05 2.34 24.88
CA GLU A 20 -3.36 1.39 24.01
C GLU A 20 -4.45 0.57 23.32
N GLY A 21 -4.77 0.92 22.07
CA GLY A 21 -5.73 0.18 21.26
C GLY A 21 -5.30 -1.26 21.07
N ASP A 22 -6.25 -2.18 20.98
CA ASP A 22 -5.99 -3.58 20.62
C ASP A 22 -5.48 -3.68 19.16
N CYS A 23 -5.06 -4.88 18.74
CA CYS A 23 -4.78 -5.12 17.34
C CYS A 23 -5.98 -4.74 16.45
N GLU A 24 -5.79 -3.85 15.47
CA GLU A 24 -6.79 -3.41 14.51
C GLU A 24 -6.47 -3.89 13.08
N GLU A 25 -7.49 -4.04 12.23
CA GLU A 25 -7.31 -4.40 10.82
C GLU A 25 -6.64 -3.27 10.04
N ILE A 26 -5.73 -3.61 9.12
CA ILE A 26 -5.09 -2.64 8.23
C ILE A 26 -6.08 -2.22 7.13
N MET A 27 -6.39 -0.94 7.09
CA MET A 27 -7.26 -0.31 6.09
C MET A 27 -6.47 0.46 5.01
N VAL A 28 -5.18 0.75 5.25
CA VAL A 28 -4.33 1.51 4.32
C VAL A 28 -4.17 0.78 2.98
N PRO A 29 -4.67 1.32 1.84
CA PRO A 29 -4.85 0.56 0.59
C PRO A 29 -3.55 0.06 -0.05
N MET A 30 -2.43 0.77 0.11
CA MET A 30 -1.12 0.29 -0.36
C MET A 30 -0.55 -0.87 0.47
N CYS A 31 -1.17 -1.21 1.60
CA CYS A 31 -0.71 -2.21 2.55
C CYS A 31 -1.71 -3.35 2.78
N ARG A 32 -3.00 -3.05 2.93
CA ARG A 32 -4.08 -4.01 3.19
C ARG A 32 -4.06 -5.11 2.13
N GLY A 33 -4.01 -6.38 2.55
CA GLY A 33 -3.95 -7.53 1.62
C GLY A 33 -2.66 -7.67 0.78
N LEU A 34 -1.78 -6.66 0.75
CA LEU A 34 -0.57 -6.63 -0.10
C LEU A 34 0.70 -6.98 0.69
N VAL A 35 0.57 -7.23 1.99
CA VAL A 35 1.62 -7.73 2.88
C VAL A 35 1.15 -8.97 3.65
N GLY A 36 2.08 -9.79 4.13
CA GLY A 36 1.78 -11.09 4.76
C GLY A 36 1.19 -11.04 6.17
N TYR A 37 0.44 -9.99 6.52
CA TYR A 37 -0.29 -9.82 7.77
C TYR A 37 -1.42 -8.80 7.58
N THR A 38 -2.45 -8.92 8.42
CA THR A 38 -3.70 -8.14 8.27
C THR A 38 -3.95 -7.18 9.42
N HIS A 39 -3.23 -7.31 10.54
CA HIS A 39 -3.49 -6.52 11.74
C HIS A 39 -2.27 -5.71 12.17
N THR A 40 -2.53 -4.51 12.68
CA THR A 40 -1.55 -3.60 13.26
C THR A 40 -2.01 -3.10 14.63
N LYS A 41 -1.21 -2.27 15.30
CA LYS A 41 -1.58 -1.60 16.55
C LYS A 41 -0.94 -0.22 16.54
N LEU A 42 -1.77 0.79 16.82
CA LEU A 42 -1.37 2.19 16.94
C LEU A 42 -1.48 2.62 18.43
N PRO A 43 -0.65 3.59 18.88
CA PRO A 43 0.28 4.39 18.08
C PRO A 43 1.52 3.62 17.62
N ASN A 44 2.01 3.97 16.42
CA ASN A 44 3.31 3.45 15.94
C ASN A 44 4.48 4.25 16.54
N LYS A 45 5.73 3.87 16.21
CA LYS A 45 6.94 4.55 16.73
C LYS A 45 7.11 6.02 16.31
N PHE A 46 6.26 6.50 15.40
CA PHE A 46 6.21 7.90 14.96
C PHE A 46 5.03 8.65 15.62
N ASN A 47 4.35 8.04 16.58
CA ASN A 47 3.19 8.56 17.28
C ASN A 47 1.96 8.82 16.40
N HIS A 48 1.88 8.22 15.21
CA HIS A 48 0.61 8.24 14.47
C HIS A 48 -0.42 7.41 15.22
N THR A 49 -1.57 7.99 15.50
CA THR A 49 -2.66 7.38 16.28
C THR A 49 -3.78 6.84 15.40
N THR A 50 -3.84 7.26 14.14
CA THR A 50 -4.84 6.79 13.18
C THR A 50 -4.20 6.26 11.90
N GLN A 51 -4.90 5.38 11.19
CA GLN A 51 -4.43 4.89 9.90
C GLN A 51 -4.51 5.95 8.80
N THR A 52 -5.34 6.99 8.96
CA THR A 52 -5.36 8.15 8.05
C THR A 52 -4.06 8.94 8.11
N GLU A 53 -3.51 9.18 9.32
CA GLU A 53 -2.18 9.78 9.47
C GLU A 53 -1.09 8.91 8.84
N VAL A 54 -1.18 7.59 9.02
CA VAL A 54 -0.25 6.64 8.40
C VAL A 54 -0.36 6.66 6.87
N TYR A 55 -1.58 6.71 6.32
CA TYR A 55 -1.82 6.85 4.89
C TYR A 55 -1.10 8.09 4.34
N SER A 56 -1.30 9.26 4.96
CA SER A 56 -0.64 10.51 4.55
C SER A 56 0.88 10.43 4.60
N ALA A 57 1.44 9.75 5.60
CA ALA A 57 2.89 9.57 5.71
C ALA A 57 3.47 8.60 4.66
N LEU A 58 2.70 7.60 4.24
CA LEU A 58 3.10 6.57 3.29
C LEU A 58 2.85 6.93 1.83
N GLU A 59 1.89 7.81 1.53
CA GLU A 59 1.42 8.09 0.15
C GLU A 59 2.56 8.42 -0.81
N LYS A 60 3.53 9.25 -0.39
CA LYS A 60 4.71 9.61 -1.20
C LYS A 60 5.60 8.42 -1.60
N PHE A 61 5.55 7.32 -0.86
CA PHE A 61 6.34 6.11 -1.12
C PHE A 61 5.60 5.08 -1.99
N TRP A 62 4.31 5.28 -2.26
CA TRP A 62 3.49 4.34 -3.05
C TRP A 62 4.12 4.01 -4.41
N PRO A 63 4.64 4.98 -5.21
CA PRO A 63 5.28 4.67 -6.49
C PRO A 63 6.50 3.72 -6.36
N VAL A 64 7.23 3.78 -5.24
CA VAL A 64 8.37 2.87 -4.99
C VAL A 64 7.85 1.48 -4.60
N MET A 65 6.73 1.39 -3.88
CA MET A 65 6.09 0.12 -3.52
C MET A 65 5.53 -0.63 -4.74
N ASP A 66 5.15 0.10 -5.79
CA ASP A 66 4.68 -0.44 -7.07
C ASP A 66 5.83 -0.73 -8.03
N SER A 67 6.95 -0.04 -7.88
CA SER A 67 8.11 -0.24 -8.75
C SER A 67 8.70 -1.66 -8.63
N PRO A 68 9.33 -2.17 -9.70
CA PRO A 68 9.95 -3.50 -9.69
C PRO A 68 11.26 -3.55 -8.88
N CYS A 69 11.61 -2.52 -8.11
CA CYS A 69 12.88 -2.42 -7.38
C CYS A 69 12.98 -3.43 -6.21
N SER A 70 11.91 -3.73 -5.47
CA SER A 70 11.89 -4.84 -4.49
C SER A 70 10.53 -4.96 -3.83
N GLY A 71 9.92 -6.15 -3.84
CA GLY A 71 8.75 -6.43 -3.00
C GLY A 71 9.01 -6.24 -1.50
N ASN A 72 10.28 -6.30 -1.06
CA ASN A 72 10.64 -6.01 0.33
C ASN A 72 10.48 -4.52 0.70
N PHE A 73 10.37 -3.60 -0.26
CA PHE A 73 10.16 -2.19 0.05
C PHE A 73 8.75 -1.92 0.58
N ARG A 74 7.70 -2.45 -0.06
CA ARG A 74 6.33 -2.39 0.46
C ARG A 74 6.24 -2.99 1.86
N LEU A 75 6.83 -4.18 2.05
CA LEU A 75 6.90 -4.84 3.35
C LEU A 75 7.63 -3.99 4.40
N LEU A 76 8.73 -3.34 4.02
CA LEU A 76 9.47 -2.43 4.90
C LEU A 76 8.61 -1.23 5.27
N ALA A 77 8.06 -0.50 4.29
CA ALA A 77 7.29 0.70 4.52
C ALA A 77 6.04 0.42 5.37
N CYS A 78 5.19 -0.51 4.92
CA CYS A 78 4.00 -0.93 5.67
C CYS A 78 4.38 -1.44 7.06
N GLY A 79 5.36 -2.34 7.22
CA GLY A 79 5.72 -2.86 8.55
C GLY A 79 6.37 -1.84 9.49
N THR A 80 6.87 -0.72 8.96
CA THR A 80 7.48 0.35 9.78
C THR A 80 6.43 1.30 10.35
N TYR A 81 5.39 1.58 9.57
CA TYR A 81 4.31 2.48 9.96
C TYR A 81 3.08 1.75 10.53
N LEU A 82 2.86 0.50 10.11
CA LEU A 82 1.80 -0.42 10.53
C LEU A 82 2.47 -1.71 11.03
N PRO A 83 3.14 -1.70 12.19
CA PRO A 83 3.84 -2.89 12.68
C PRO A 83 2.86 -4.06 12.83
N LYS A 84 3.30 -5.27 12.44
CA LYS A 84 2.46 -6.47 12.52
C LYS A 84 2.05 -6.70 13.97
N CYS A 85 0.76 -6.76 14.24
CA CYS A 85 0.21 -7.06 15.56
C CYS A 85 -0.26 -8.52 15.62
N THR A 86 0.06 -9.21 16.71
CA THR A 86 -0.47 -10.54 17.02
C THR A 86 -0.68 -10.67 18.52
N THR A 87 -1.85 -11.15 18.94
CA THR A 87 -2.13 -11.46 20.33
C THR A 87 -1.56 -12.83 20.69
N ASN A 88 -0.78 -12.90 21.77
CA ASN A 88 -0.21 -14.16 22.23
C ASN A 88 -1.19 -14.97 23.09
N ARG A 89 -0.81 -16.20 23.50
CA ARG A 89 -1.66 -17.07 24.34
C ARG A 89 -2.05 -16.48 25.70
N ARG A 90 -1.37 -15.43 26.17
CA ARG A 90 -1.66 -14.72 27.41
C ARG A 90 -2.54 -13.49 27.19
N GLY A 91 -3.10 -13.31 25.99
CA GLY A 91 -3.90 -12.13 25.66
C GLY A 91 -3.07 -10.84 25.49
N VAL A 92 -1.74 -10.94 25.39
CA VAL A 92 -0.88 -9.76 25.26
C VAL A 92 -0.50 -9.58 23.80
N ASP A 93 -0.76 -8.37 23.28
CA ASP A 93 -0.39 -7.97 21.95
C ASP A 93 1.13 -7.85 21.78
N ILE A 94 1.61 -8.37 20.66
CA ILE A 94 3.01 -8.30 20.26
C ILE A 94 3.06 -7.62 18.91
N THR A 95 3.73 -6.47 18.86
CA THR A 95 4.03 -5.75 17.63
C THR A 95 5.40 -6.15 17.09
N MET A 96 5.51 -6.27 15.76
CA MET A 96 6.72 -6.69 15.07
C MET A 96 7.02 -5.77 13.89
N GLU A 97 8.16 -5.10 13.96
CA GLU A 97 8.72 -4.36 12.82
C GLU A 97 9.50 -5.28 11.85
N PRO A 98 9.82 -4.80 10.64
CA PRO A 98 10.73 -5.46 9.71
C PRO A 98 12.09 -5.78 10.33
N CYS A 99 12.64 -6.95 9.98
CA CYS A 99 14.00 -7.27 10.38
C CYS A 99 15.01 -6.36 9.65
N LYS A 100 16.18 -6.15 10.26
CA LYS A 100 17.32 -5.46 9.61
C LYS A 100 17.65 -6.00 8.22
N VAL A 101 17.58 -7.32 8.04
CA VAL A 101 17.83 -7.96 6.74
C VAL A 101 16.74 -7.63 5.69
N THR A 102 15.49 -7.45 6.10
CA THR A 102 14.39 -6.99 5.23
C THR A 102 14.69 -5.58 4.74
N CYS A 103 15.07 -4.68 5.64
CA CYS A 103 15.48 -3.33 5.28
C CYS A 103 16.68 -3.32 4.31
N MET A 104 17.72 -4.10 4.60
CA MET A 104 18.92 -4.13 3.75
C MET A 104 18.61 -4.62 2.33
N ARG A 105 17.69 -5.58 2.15
CA ARG A 105 17.24 -6.02 0.82
C ARG A 105 16.47 -4.93 0.08
N ALA A 106 15.52 -4.28 0.76
CA ALA A 106 14.78 -3.17 0.18
C ALA A 106 15.75 -2.03 -0.23
N LYS A 107 16.63 -1.60 0.67
CA LYS A 107 17.63 -0.56 0.41
C LYS A 107 18.57 -0.92 -0.74
N GLY A 108 19.07 -2.15 -0.78
CA GLY A 108 20.01 -2.59 -1.80
C GLY A 108 19.48 -2.45 -3.22
N ASN A 109 18.16 -2.60 -3.41
CA ASN A 109 17.55 -2.58 -4.74
C ASN A 109 16.72 -1.33 -5.04
N CYS A 110 16.21 -0.62 -4.03
CA CYS A 110 15.29 0.52 -4.21
C CYS A 110 15.91 1.88 -3.89
N LYS A 111 17.15 1.94 -3.39
CA LYS A 111 17.78 3.23 -3.07
C LYS A 111 17.86 4.13 -4.30
N GLN A 112 18.23 3.59 -5.46
CA GLN A 112 18.32 4.37 -6.70
C GLN A 112 16.93 4.84 -7.15
N THR A 113 15.93 3.94 -7.14
CA THR A 113 14.55 4.28 -7.49
C THR A 113 13.97 5.42 -6.64
N ILE A 114 14.27 5.48 -5.34
CA ILE A 114 13.85 6.60 -4.47
C ILE A 114 14.45 7.94 -4.94
N THR A 115 15.71 7.91 -5.37
CA THR A 115 16.41 9.08 -5.88
C THR A 115 15.88 9.48 -7.26
N ASP A 116 15.70 8.53 -8.17
CA ASP A 116 15.19 8.78 -9.53
C ASP A 116 13.76 9.36 -9.51
N LEU A 117 12.91 8.89 -8.60
CA LEU A 117 11.56 9.42 -8.40
C LEU A 117 11.52 10.72 -7.60
N SER A 118 12.66 11.31 -7.25
CA SER A 118 12.76 12.57 -6.50
C SER A 118 12.04 12.57 -5.14
N ILE A 119 11.86 11.38 -4.54
CA ILE A 119 11.20 11.25 -3.22
C ILE A 119 12.16 11.66 -2.10
N ASN A 120 13.43 11.28 -2.22
CA ASN A 120 14.48 11.69 -1.29
C ASN A 120 15.85 11.60 -1.99
N PRO A 121 16.75 12.59 -1.83
CA PRO A 121 18.10 12.53 -2.39
C PRO A 121 18.95 11.39 -1.81
N LYS A 122 18.57 10.87 -0.63
CA LYS A 122 19.24 9.76 0.04
C LYS A 122 18.21 8.73 0.51
N TRP A 123 18.71 7.61 1.02
CA TRP A 123 17.85 6.63 1.66
C TRP A 123 17.13 7.26 2.86
N PRO A 124 15.78 7.22 2.95
CA PRO A 124 15.02 7.95 3.96
C PRO A 124 15.39 7.58 5.40
N ASP A 125 15.26 8.55 6.29
CA ASP A 125 15.69 8.45 7.69
C ASP A 125 14.83 7.46 8.48
N GLU A 126 13.54 7.44 8.17
CA GLU A 126 12.52 6.52 8.68
C GLU A 126 12.88 5.06 8.36
N PHE A 127 13.62 4.83 7.27
CA PHE A 127 14.04 3.52 6.80
C PHE A 127 15.52 3.21 7.08
N LYS A 128 16.25 3.97 7.90
CA LYS A 128 17.66 3.67 8.22
C LYS A 128 17.81 2.25 8.82
N CYS A 129 18.43 1.33 8.06
CA CYS A 129 18.53 -0.10 8.43
C CYS A 129 19.25 -0.40 9.76
N ARG A 130 19.97 0.57 10.34
CA ARG A 130 20.56 0.44 11.68
C ARG A 130 19.51 0.44 12.80
N ASN A 131 18.32 0.99 12.54
CA ASN A 131 17.23 1.15 13.51
C ASN A 131 16.42 -0.15 13.68
N TYR A 132 16.61 -1.15 12.82
CA TYR A 132 15.83 -2.39 12.84
C TYR A 132 16.56 -3.53 13.56
N VAL A 133 15.79 -4.41 14.20
CA VAL A 133 16.33 -5.52 14.99
C VAL A 133 16.86 -6.68 14.13
N ILE A 134 17.80 -7.45 14.68
CA ILE A 134 18.33 -8.67 14.04
C ILE A 134 17.48 -9.87 14.50
N ARG A 135 16.90 -10.61 13.55
CA ARG A 135 16.04 -11.77 13.82
C ARG A 135 16.72 -12.77 14.76
N SER A 136 16.02 -13.18 15.81
CA SER A 136 16.43 -14.30 16.64
C SER A 136 16.38 -15.61 15.81
N ARG A 137 17.50 -16.07 15.27
CA ARG A 137 17.60 -17.48 14.87
C ARG A 137 17.68 -18.29 16.17
N ARG A 138 16.73 -19.22 16.39
CA ARG A 138 16.94 -20.35 17.31
C ARG A 138 18.16 -21.11 16.77
N ARG A 139 19.37 -20.76 17.22
CA ARG A 139 20.51 -21.66 17.06
C ARG A 139 20.27 -22.82 18.05
N PRO A 140 20.56 -24.08 17.68
CA PRO A 140 20.78 -25.12 18.66
C PRO A 140 21.73 -24.59 19.74
N ARG A 141 21.42 -24.85 21.02
CA ARG A 141 22.25 -24.41 22.15
C ARG A 141 23.66 -25.00 21.98
N GLN A 142 24.61 -24.21 21.50
CA GLN A 142 26.02 -24.49 21.75
C GLN A 142 26.39 -23.79 23.06
N PRO A 143 26.98 -24.50 24.03
CA PRO A 143 27.51 -23.86 25.24
C PRO A 143 28.64 -22.93 24.80
N ARG A 144 28.51 -21.62 25.04
CA ARG A 144 29.58 -20.64 24.79
C ARG A 144 29.92 -19.92 26.08
N GLN A 145 31.21 -19.92 26.40
CA GLN A 145 31.83 -19.51 27.66
C GLN A 145 32.03 -17.99 27.84
N THR A 146 31.45 -17.13 27.00
CA THR A 146 31.68 -15.67 27.12
C THR A 146 30.38 -14.86 27.24
N PRO A 147 30.24 -13.99 28.26
CA PRO A 147 29.07 -13.13 28.44
C PRO A 147 29.21 -11.88 27.58
N ARG A 148 29.11 -12.02 26.24
CA ARG A 148 28.88 -10.84 25.39
C ARG A 148 27.45 -10.33 25.65
N ARG A 149 27.29 -9.03 25.95
CA ARG A 149 26.00 -8.32 26.06
C ARG A 149 25.05 -8.84 24.97
N ARG A 150 24.08 -9.68 25.37
CA ARG A 150 23.14 -10.29 24.44
C ARG A 150 22.28 -9.16 23.88
N ARG A 151 22.56 -8.71 22.65
CA ARG A 151 21.63 -7.83 21.92
C ARG A 151 20.24 -8.45 22.02
N ARG A 152 19.26 -7.71 22.56
CA ARG A 152 17.87 -8.14 22.70
C ARG A 152 17.40 -8.70 21.36
N ARG A 153 17.25 -10.03 21.28
CA ARG A 153 16.79 -10.70 20.06
C ARG A 153 15.26 -10.71 20.10
N GLN A 154 14.62 -9.79 19.38
CA GLN A 154 13.17 -9.67 19.29
C GLN A 154 12.65 -10.34 18.00
N PRO A 155 11.38 -10.82 17.99
CA PRO A 155 10.72 -11.22 16.76
C PRO A 155 10.60 -10.03 15.80
N CYS A 156 10.69 -10.28 14.50
CA CYS A 156 10.59 -9.26 13.45
C CYS A 156 10.14 -9.90 12.15
N ILE A 157 9.60 -9.08 11.25
CA ILE A 157 9.08 -9.52 9.95
C ILE A 157 10.26 -9.85 9.01
N PRO A 158 10.46 -11.12 8.63
CA PRO A 158 11.54 -11.50 7.72
C PRO A 158 11.29 -10.99 6.30
N PRO A 159 12.31 -11.01 5.42
CA PRO A 159 12.11 -10.63 4.03
C PRO A 159 11.22 -11.66 3.32
N LEU A 160 10.58 -11.20 2.24
CA LEU A 160 9.80 -12.05 1.34
C LEU A 160 10.64 -13.25 0.86
N ARG A 161 9.98 -14.37 0.58
CA ARG A 161 10.65 -15.58 0.09
C ARG A 161 11.21 -15.31 -1.30
N ARG A 162 12.33 -15.96 -1.65
CA ARG A 162 12.98 -15.76 -2.96
C ARG A 162 12.04 -16.02 -4.15
N ARG A 163 11.06 -16.91 -4.03
CA ARG A 163 10.07 -17.20 -5.09
C ARG A 163 9.14 -16.01 -5.32
N GLU A 164 8.67 -15.37 -4.24
CA GLU A 164 7.88 -14.13 -4.29
C GLU A 164 8.73 -12.96 -4.82
N GLU A 165 10.03 -12.92 -4.48
CA GLU A 165 10.98 -11.90 -4.94
C GLU A 165 11.40 -12.07 -6.42
N ARG A 166 11.39 -13.30 -6.95
CA ARG A 166 11.73 -13.66 -8.35
C ARG A 166 10.56 -13.63 -9.32
N SER A 167 9.34 -13.39 -8.86
CA SER A 167 8.20 -13.12 -9.76
C SER A 167 8.34 -11.80 -10.54
N ARG A 168 9.52 -11.15 -10.46
CA ARG A 168 10.08 -10.25 -11.46
C ARG A 168 10.19 -10.98 -12.79
N THR A 169 9.11 -10.92 -13.57
CA THR A 169 9.14 -11.20 -14.98
C THR A 169 10.28 -10.40 -15.62
N THR A 170 11.19 -11.10 -16.29
CA THR A 170 12.03 -10.52 -17.35
C THR A 170 11.09 -9.76 -18.27
N PHE A 171 11.24 -8.44 -18.32
CA PHE A 171 10.32 -7.57 -19.04
C PHE A 171 10.50 -7.80 -20.54
N THR A 172 9.67 -8.67 -21.10
CA THR A 172 9.29 -8.60 -22.52
C THR A 172 8.43 -7.35 -22.67
N ARG A 173 8.79 -6.52 -23.66
CA ARG A 173 8.13 -5.28 -24.11
C ARG A 173 6.64 -5.20 -23.76
N ALA A 174 6.17 -4.03 -23.27
CA ALA A 174 4.77 -3.79 -22.98
C ALA A 174 3.88 -4.11 -24.20
N TYR A 175 2.89 -4.99 -24.01
CA TYR A 175 1.95 -5.43 -25.05
C TYR A 175 0.52 -5.41 -24.53
N CYS A 176 -0.44 -5.37 -25.44
CA CYS A 176 -1.86 -5.52 -25.14
C CYS A 176 -2.20 -7.00 -25.04
N ASP A 177 -2.97 -7.36 -24.01
CA ASP A 177 -3.42 -8.73 -23.78
C ASP A 177 -4.86 -8.73 -23.27
N THR A 178 -5.51 -9.88 -23.31
CA THR A 178 -6.86 -10.06 -22.82
C THR A 178 -6.91 -9.80 -21.31
N ASN A 179 -7.89 -9.00 -20.90
CA ASN A 179 -8.19 -8.74 -19.51
C ASN A 179 -8.76 -10.01 -18.87
N ALA A 180 -7.93 -10.67 -18.05
CA ALA A 180 -8.29 -11.91 -17.38
C ALA A 180 -8.86 -11.70 -15.96
N PHE A 181 -8.99 -10.47 -15.47
CA PHE A 181 -9.50 -10.23 -14.12
C PHE A 181 -11.01 -10.39 -14.08
N SER A 182 -11.47 -11.26 -13.19
CA SER A 182 -12.88 -11.61 -13.00
C SER A 182 -13.77 -10.37 -12.79
N MET A 183 -13.32 -9.42 -11.97
CA MET A 183 -14.05 -8.18 -11.68
C MET A 183 -14.16 -7.21 -12.87
N CYS A 184 -13.36 -7.40 -13.92
CA CYS A 184 -13.38 -6.57 -15.11
C CYS A 184 -14.05 -7.27 -16.31
N GLN A 185 -14.70 -8.40 -16.08
CA GLN A 185 -15.55 -9.02 -17.07
C GLN A 185 -16.80 -8.15 -17.31
N ASN A 186 -17.32 -8.18 -18.54
CA ASN A 186 -18.52 -7.46 -18.99
C ASN A 186 -18.41 -5.93 -18.95
N ILE A 187 -17.19 -5.37 -19.04
CA ILE A 187 -16.99 -3.96 -19.37
C ILE A 187 -16.72 -3.81 -20.87
N THR A 188 -16.85 -2.59 -21.39
CA THR A 188 -16.73 -2.30 -22.83
C THR A 188 -15.34 -2.59 -23.41
N PHE A 189 -14.29 -2.59 -22.58
CA PHE A 189 -12.90 -2.83 -22.99
C PHE A 189 -12.37 -4.17 -22.45
N LEU A 190 -12.13 -5.13 -23.35
CA LEU A 190 -11.70 -6.49 -23.02
C LEU A 190 -10.18 -6.69 -23.10
N SER A 191 -9.44 -5.74 -23.67
CA SER A 191 -7.98 -5.79 -23.80
C SER A 191 -7.33 -4.67 -23.00
N ALA A 192 -6.22 -4.96 -22.33
CA ALA A 192 -5.48 -3.99 -21.54
C ALA A 192 -3.97 -4.27 -21.55
N THR A 193 -3.18 -3.31 -21.07
CA THR A 193 -1.72 -3.44 -21.05
C THR A 193 -1.14 -3.50 -19.64
N LEU A 194 -0.06 -4.29 -19.51
CA LEU A 194 0.88 -4.21 -18.40
C LEU A 194 2.29 -3.94 -18.94
N PRO A 195 3.11 -3.13 -18.23
CA PRO A 195 2.84 -2.52 -16.94
C PRO A 195 1.77 -1.43 -17.04
N ASN A 196 0.98 -1.26 -15.99
CA ASN A 196 0.01 -0.16 -15.93
C ASN A 196 0.72 1.20 -15.75
N HIS A 197 -0.06 2.29 -15.69
CA HIS A 197 0.49 3.65 -15.51
C HIS A 197 1.21 3.85 -14.16
N PHE A 198 1.06 2.93 -13.20
CA PHE A 198 1.79 2.89 -11.93
C PHE A 198 3.03 2.00 -11.96
N ASN A 199 3.41 1.50 -13.15
CA ASN A 199 4.52 0.58 -13.39
C ASN A 199 4.37 -0.79 -12.70
N GLN A 200 3.14 -1.19 -12.38
CA GLN A 200 2.84 -2.49 -11.79
C GLN A 200 2.80 -3.57 -12.88
N THR A 201 3.45 -4.70 -12.64
CA THR A 201 3.53 -5.83 -13.60
C THR A 201 2.95 -7.14 -13.07
N ASN A 202 2.83 -7.28 -11.74
CA ASN A 202 2.39 -8.51 -11.12
C ASN A 202 0.86 -8.57 -11.10
N ARG A 203 0.28 -9.37 -12.01
CA ARG A 203 -1.17 -9.56 -12.13
C ARG A 203 -1.85 -9.97 -10.83
N ALA A 204 -1.29 -10.92 -10.09
CA ALA A 204 -1.88 -11.40 -8.84
C ALA A 204 -1.91 -10.32 -7.75
N LEU A 205 -0.84 -9.52 -7.65
CA LEU A 205 -0.79 -8.41 -6.69
C LEU A 205 -1.74 -7.28 -7.09
N LEU A 206 -1.85 -7.02 -8.40
CA LEU A 206 -2.76 -6.03 -8.97
C LEU A 206 -4.23 -6.41 -8.71
N GLU A 207 -4.60 -7.66 -8.99
CA GLU A 207 -5.94 -8.18 -8.71
C GLU A 207 -6.27 -8.07 -7.22
N GLN A 208 -5.32 -8.40 -6.34
CA GLN A 208 -5.51 -8.24 -4.90
C GLN A 208 -5.58 -6.78 -4.43
N GLU A 209 -4.96 -5.83 -5.14
CA GLU A 209 -5.13 -4.41 -4.89
C GLU A 209 -6.51 -3.93 -5.30
N MET A 210 -6.99 -4.37 -6.46
CA MET A 210 -8.31 -3.98 -6.97
C MET A 210 -9.47 -4.60 -6.18
N LEU A 211 -9.33 -5.85 -5.72
CA LEU A 211 -10.39 -6.57 -4.97
C LEU A 211 -10.73 -5.89 -3.64
N GLN A 212 -9.83 -5.07 -3.10
CA GLN A 212 -10.10 -4.33 -1.87
C GLN A 212 -11.26 -3.35 -2.02
N TYR A 213 -11.56 -2.89 -3.24
CA TYR A 213 -12.63 -1.94 -3.50
C TYR A 213 -14.00 -2.60 -3.73
N GLU A 214 -14.09 -3.92 -3.76
CA GLU A 214 -15.36 -4.66 -3.94
C GLU A 214 -16.49 -4.15 -3.04
N PRO A 215 -16.29 -3.86 -1.73
CA PRO A 215 -17.37 -3.44 -0.84
C PRO A 215 -18.07 -2.13 -1.24
N ILE A 216 -17.47 -1.34 -2.14
CA ILE A 216 -18.06 -0.09 -2.64
C ILE A 216 -18.43 -0.16 -4.12
N PHE A 217 -18.41 -1.32 -4.77
CA PHE A 217 -18.70 -1.41 -6.22
C PHE A 217 -20.10 -0.88 -6.59
N ASP A 218 -21.07 -1.03 -5.70
CA ASP A 218 -22.46 -0.61 -5.94
C ASP A 218 -22.69 0.89 -5.75
N CYS A 219 -21.67 1.67 -5.36
CA CYS A 219 -21.83 3.12 -5.16
C CYS A 219 -22.08 3.88 -6.46
N HIS A 220 -21.63 3.36 -7.62
CA HIS A 220 -21.82 3.99 -8.93
C HIS A 220 -21.67 2.94 -10.05
N PRO A 221 -22.55 2.91 -11.07
CA PRO A 221 -22.50 1.88 -12.14
C PRO A 221 -21.16 1.83 -12.89
N ASN A 222 -20.52 2.98 -13.09
CA ASN A 222 -19.21 3.09 -13.75
C ASN A 222 -18.00 2.90 -12.83
N PHE A 223 -18.17 2.52 -11.55
CA PHE A 223 -17.01 2.34 -10.65
C PHE A 223 -16.07 1.24 -11.14
N ARG A 224 -16.61 0.10 -11.60
CA ARG A 224 -15.82 -1.01 -12.18
C ARG A 224 -15.06 -0.55 -13.43
N PHE A 225 -15.71 0.19 -14.33
CA PHE A 225 -15.08 0.76 -15.51
C PHE A 225 -13.88 1.65 -15.15
N LEU A 226 -14.08 2.59 -14.22
CA LEU A 226 -13.02 3.48 -13.74
C LEU A 226 -11.86 2.68 -13.13
N LEU A 227 -12.15 1.77 -12.21
CA LEU A 227 -11.14 0.99 -11.51
C LEU A 227 -10.31 0.14 -12.49
N CYS A 228 -10.98 -0.58 -13.41
CA CYS A 228 -10.31 -1.39 -14.41
C CYS A 228 -9.42 -0.55 -15.33
N GLY A 229 -9.91 0.59 -15.84
CA GLY A 229 -9.11 1.43 -16.75
C GLY A 229 -7.95 2.16 -16.07
N VAL A 230 -8.07 2.51 -14.79
CA VAL A 230 -6.97 3.14 -14.03
C VAL A 230 -5.87 2.12 -13.72
N PHE A 231 -6.24 0.93 -13.27
CA PHE A 231 -5.28 -0.11 -12.89
C PHE A 231 -4.80 -0.94 -14.08
N MET A 232 -5.50 -0.90 -15.21
CA MET A 232 -5.15 -1.54 -16.47
C MET A 232 -5.61 -0.66 -17.63
N PRO A 233 -4.75 0.25 -18.13
CA PRO A 233 -5.09 1.11 -19.26
C PRO A 233 -5.63 0.30 -20.44
N PHE A 234 -6.73 0.76 -21.02
CA PHE A 234 -7.46 0.05 -22.06
C PHE A 234 -6.70 0.09 -23.37
N CYS A 235 -6.64 -1.05 -24.06
CA CYS A 235 -6.12 -1.10 -25.42
C CYS A 235 -7.24 -0.94 -26.43
N MET A 236 -6.97 -0.14 -27.47
CA MET A 236 -7.94 0.14 -28.53
C MET A 236 -8.12 -1.03 -29.50
N ASN A 237 -7.10 -1.88 -29.66
CA ASN A 237 -7.17 -3.14 -30.39
C ASN A 237 -6.07 -4.11 -29.91
N GLU A 238 -6.25 -5.41 -30.14
CA GLU A 238 -5.31 -6.46 -29.70
C GLU A 238 -3.90 -6.31 -30.29
N ASN A 239 -3.79 -5.68 -31.47
CA ASN A 239 -2.54 -5.42 -32.18
C ASN A 239 -1.92 -4.04 -31.87
N SER A 240 -2.51 -3.26 -30.96
CA SER A 240 -2.00 -1.94 -30.60
C SER A 240 -0.71 -2.09 -29.81
N LEU A 241 0.20 -1.14 -30.01
CA LEU A 241 1.29 -0.94 -29.08
C LEU A 241 0.70 -0.48 -27.74
N ALA A 242 1.27 -0.94 -26.62
CA ALA A 242 0.87 -0.50 -25.27
C ALA A 242 0.89 1.04 -25.10
N GLU A 243 1.73 1.72 -25.88
CA GLU A 243 1.84 3.18 -25.96
C GLU A 243 0.56 3.87 -26.48
N MET A 244 -0.36 3.11 -27.10
CA MET A 244 -1.66 3.58 -27.58
C MET A 244 -2.79 3.30 -26.60
N SER A 245 -2.48 2.78 -25.40
CA SER A 245 -3.50 2.57 -24.37
C SER A 245 -4.10 3.88 -23.87
N VAL A 246 -5.37 3.82 -23.46
CA VAL A 246 -6.12 4.98 -22.99
C VAL A 246 -6.57 4.77 -21.55
N LEU A 247 -6.54 5.86 -20.77
CA LEU A 247 -7.09 5.91 -19.42
C LEU A 247 -8.56 6.36 -19.47
N PRO A 248 -9.36 6.06 -18.44
CA PRO A 248 -10.69 6.65 -18.28
C PRO A 248 -10.64 8.17 -18.30
N CYS A 249 -11.66 8.80 -18.87
CA CYS A 249 -11.79 10.24 -18.85
C CYS A 249 -12.00 10.79 -17.42
N ASN A 250 -11.46 11.98 -17.16
CA ASN A 250 -11.57 12.69 -15.89
C ASN A 250 -13.04 12.92 -15.49
N GLU A 251 -13.90 13.22 -16.46
CA GLU A 251 -15.34 13.42 -16.28
C GLU A 251 -16.01 12.20 -15.62
N THR A 252 -15.78 10.99 -16.17
CA THR A 252 -16.23 9.72 -15.59
C THR A 252 -15.70 9.51 -14.18
N CYS A 253 -14.44 9.87 -13.93
CA CYS A 253 -13.86 9.78 -12.59
C CYS A 253 -14.54 10.73 -11.60
N LEU A 254 -14.85 11.96 -12.00
CA LEU A 254 -15.49 12.95 -11.14
C LEU A 254 -16.90 12.50 -10.73
N GLU A 255 -17.70 11.98 -11.67
CA GLU A 255 -19.03 11.41 -11.39
C GLU A 255 -18.95 10.31 -10.33
N VAL A 256 -18.09 9.31 -10.60
CA VAL A 256 -17.85 8.19 -9.69
C VAL A 256 -17.37 8.67 -8.32
N ARG A 257 -16.34 9.52 -8.27
CA ARG A 257 -15.79 10.04 -7.00
C ARG A 257 -16.84 10.78 -6.19
N ASN A 258 -17.65 11.63 -6.83
CA ASN A 258 -18.64 12.44 -6.14
C ASN A 258 -19.72 11.57 -5.48
N GLN A 259 -20.10 10.44 -6.08
CA GLN A 259 -21.07 9.50 -5.49
C GLN A 259 -20.43 8.53 -4.48
N CYS A 260 -19.20 8.08 -4.74
CA CYS A 260 -18.57 6.99 -4.00
C CYS A 260 -17.68 7.41 -2.83
N ARG A 261 -17.16 8.65 -2.81
CA ARG A 261 -16.15 9.07 -1.82
C ARG A 261 -16.61 8.88 -0.37
N SER A 262 -17.85 9.24 -0.04
CA SER A 262 -18.36 9.10 1.33
C SER A 262 -18.48 7.63 1.75
N ALA A 263 -18.92 6.76 0.83
CA ALA A 263 -18.99 5.31 1.08
C ALA A 263 -17.60 4.69 1.23
N HIS A 264 -16.62 5.17 0.45
CA HIS A 264 -15.21 4.79 0.60
C HIS A 264 -14.67 5.19 1.98
N GLU A 265 -14.77 6.47 2.35
CA GLU A 265 -14.27 6.96 3.65
C GLU A 265 -14.89 6.20 4.83
N ALA A 266 -16.19 5.91 4.78
CA ALA A 266 -16.86 5.09 5.80
C ALA A 266 -16.32 3.64 5.84
N THR A 267 -16.15 3.01 4.67
CA THR A 267 -15.69 1.61 4.55
C THR A 267 -14.23 1.42 4.97
N PHE A 268 -13.36 2.40 4.70
CA PHE A 268 -11.92 2.29 4.91
C PHE A 268 -11.41 3.08 6.11
N GLY A 269 -12.21 3.16 7.18
CA GLY A 269 -11.76 3.72 8.47
C GLY A 269 -11.36 5.19 8.41
N GLY A 270 -12.07 5.99 7.62
CA GLY A 270 -11.82 7.42 7.45
C GLY A 270 -10.67 7.77 6.50
N ILE A 271 -10.12 6.79 5.77
CA ILE A 271 -9.09 7.04 4.76
C ILE A 271 -9.72 7.77 3.57
N PRO A 272 -9.14 8.90 3.12
CA PRO A 272 -9.68 9.69 2.02
C PRO A 272 -9.62 8.93 0.69
N TRP A 273 -10.28 9.49 -0.33
CA TRP A 273 -10.23 8.95 -1.69
C TRP A 273 -8.78 8.69 -2.15
N PRO A 274 -8.46 7.47 -2.61
CA PRO A 274 -7.08 7.01 -2.70
C PRO A 274 -6.33 7.74 -3.82
N GLY A 275 -5.03 7.95 -3.61
CA GLY A 275 -4.15 8.65 -4.54
C GLY A 275 -4.27 8.12 -5.98
N LYS A 276 -4.26 6.81 -6.19
CA LYS A 276 -4.36 6.23 -7.54
C LYS A 276 -5.66 6.57 -8.29
N LEU A 277 -6.74 6.90 -7.59
CA LEU A 277 -8.03 7.27 -8.19
C LEU A 277 -8.29 8.78 -8.21
N GLN A 278 -7.28 9.61 -7.97
CA GLN A 278 -7.43 11.06 -8.00
C GLN A 278 -7.64 11.57 -9.43
N CYS A 279 -8.82 12.12 -9.72
CA CYS A 279 -9.27 12.44 -11.08
C CYS A 279 -8.41 13.48 -11.82
N HIS A 280 -7.70 14.36 -11.11
CA HIS A 280 -6.77 15.32 -11.72
C HIS A 280 -5.58 14.66 -12.43
N ARG A 281 -5.34 13.36 -12.18
CA ARG A 281 -4.31 12.55 -12.85
C ARG A 281 -4.79 11.94 -14.17
N LEU A 282 -6.08 12.05 -14.49
CA LEU A 282 -6.69 11.45 -15.66
C LEU A 282 -6.86 12.48 -16.79
N PRO A 283 -6.74 12.06 -18.06
CA PRO A 283 -6.98 12.92 -19.21
C PRO A 283 -8.44 13.38 -19.27
N SER A 284 -8.66 14.58 -19.82
CA SER A 284 -10.01 15.10 -20.08
C SER A 284 -10.26 15.15 -21.59
N GLY A 285 -11.45 14.69 -21.99
CA GLY A 285 -11.86 14.71 -23.39
C GLY A 285 -11.95 16.13 -23.98
N SER A 286 -12.21 17.14 -23.14
CA SER A 286 -12.25 18.54 -23.58
C SER A 286 -10.89 19.07 -24.05
N ASN A 287 -9.80 18.46 -23.59
CA ASN A 287 -8.42 18.90 -23.89
C ASN A 287 -7.82 18.18 -25.10
N ARG A 288 -8.64 17.52 -25.93
CA ARG A 288 -8.21 16.73 -27.11
C ARG A 288 -7.21 15.61 -26.77
N GLN A 289 -7.06 15.24 -25.50
CA GLN A 289 -6.34 14.03 -25.10
C GLN A 289 -7.27 12.83 -25.24
N ARG A 290 -6.75 11.72 -25.77
CA ARG A 290 -7.53 10.49 -25.88
C ARG A 290 -7.78 9.90 -24.50
N CYS A 291 -9.03 9.61 -24.21
CA CYS A 291 -9.48 8.93 -23.00
C CYS A 291 -10.72 8.09 -23.33
N ALA A 292 -11.04 7.14 -22.47
CA ALA A 292 -12.18 6.26 -22.65
C ALA A 292 -13.36 6.64 -21.75
N THR A 293 -14.57 6.58 -22.32
CA THR A 293 -15.84 6.69 -21.61
C THR A 293 -16.57 5.34 -21.56
N PRO A 294 -17.47 5.12 -20.59
CA PRO A 294 -18.26 3.88 -20.50
C PRO A 294 -19.12 3.60 -21.74
N THR A 295 -19.50 4.66 -22.47
CA THR A 295 -20.36 4.61 -23.66
C THR A 295 -19.59 4.49 -24.97
N ASP A 296 -18.26 4.58 -24.93
CA ASP A 296 -17.46 4.46 -26.14
C ASP A 296 -17.64 3.07 -26.75
N PRO A 297 -17.77 2.95 -28.09
CA PRO A 297 -17.77 1.65 -28.72
C PRO A 297 -16.45 0.91 -28.47
N VAL A 298 -16.51 -0.42 -28.37
CA VAL A 298 -15.36 -1.34 -28.13
C VAL A 298 -14.18 -1.04 -29.07
N PHE A 299 -14.50 -0.54 -30.26
CA PHE A 299 -13.56 0.11 -31.17
C PHE A 299 -14.03 1.56 -31.30
N LEU A 300 -13.27 2.54 -30.79
CA LEU A 300 -13.42 3.89 -31.34
C LEU A 300 -13.15 3.73 -32.83
N ASN A 301 -14.16 3.97 -33.66
CA ASN A 301 -13.97 3.98 -35.11
C ASN A 301 -12.91 5.05 -35.39
N ILE A 302 -11.69 4.61 -35.67
CA ILE A 302 -10.60 5.44 -36.20
C ILE A 302 -10.68 5.30 -37.72
#